data_AF-A0AAV5VWN5-F1
#
_entry.id   AF-A0AAV5VWN5-F1
#
_cell.length_a   1.000
_cell.length_b   1.000
_cell.length_c   1.000
_cell.angle_alpha   90.00
_cell.angle_beta   90.00
_cell.angle_gamma   90.00
#
_symmetry.space_group_name_H-M   'P 1'
#
loop_
_entity.id
_entity.type
_entity.pdbx_description
1 polymer ?
#
loop_
_entity_poly.entity_id
_entity_poly.type
_entity_poly.pdbx_seq_one_letter_code
_entity_poly.pdbx_strand_id
1 'polypeptide(L)'
;RWIIAAFASNHSNSFLLLCFHFVYRSIAVSRYFIYIMIQPYEPFSSHLLRLFQTWWFITFLIFCFVVESAIWFSLVYFQYETESETFDRLNPLLEVEFPNLTVDVIATADYWRRDNTLRWRPFLGTMGFCVLMTFVLCIVCYCAGNIFWHLHGNVKSKRLASLQKQLFYTLVVQFSVPFILMYTPVLLVITPPLLHIHLSLPNHLMPSLFVVFPFLDALVILIGVRDYR
;
A
#
# COMPACT_ATOMS: atom_id res chain seq x y z
N ARG A 1 -9.66 -12.84 -15.47
CA ARG A 1 -10.27 -11.91 -14.46
C ARG A 1 -9.94 -12.28 -13.03
N TRP A 2 -10.36 -13.47 -12.57
CA TRP A 2 -10.10 -13.94 -11.20
C TRP A 2 -8.63 -13.80 -10.79
N ILE A 3 -7.71 -14.21 -11.66
CA ILE A 3 -6.26 -14.11 -11.41
C ILE A 3 -5.81 -12.65 -11.20
N ILE A 4 -6.28 -11.71 -12.02
CA ILE A 4 -5.93 -10.28 -11.92
C ILE A 4 -6.48 -9.68 -10.62
N ALA A 5 -7.73 -9.99 -10.28
CA ALA A 5 -8.36 -9.52 -9.05
C ALA A 5 -7.69 -10.11 -7.80
N ALA A 6 -7.35 -11.41 -7.81
CA ALA A 6 -6.62 -12.07 -6.75
C ALA A 6 -5.18 -11.53 -6.59
N PHE A 7 -4.52 -11.22 -7.70
CA PHE A 7 -3.21 -10.58 -7.69
C PHE A 7 -3.28 -9.20 -7.03
N ALA A 8 -4.25 -8.37 -7.43
CA ALA A 8 -4.44 -7.03 -6.86
C ALA A 8 -4.79 -7.08 -5.36
N SER A 9 -5.67 -8.00 -4.94
CA SER A 9 -6.00 -8.18 -3.51
C SER A 9 -4.84 -8.70 -2.67
N ASN A 10 -3.98 -9.55 -3.24
CA ASN A 10 -2.79 -9.98 -2.52
C ASN A 10 -1.80 -8.83 -2.37
N HIS A 11 -1.66 -8.01 -3.41
CA HIS A 11 -0.74 -6.88 -3.43
C HIS A 11 -1.09 -5.80 -2.39
N SER A 12 -2.37 -5.59 -2.12
CA SER A 12 -2.84 -4.56 -1.19
C SER A 12 -2.53 -4.87 0.28
N ASN A 13 -2.43 -6.15 0.66
CA ASN A 13 -2.08 -6.59 2.01
C ASN A 13 -0.72 -6.07 2.51
N SER A 14 0.25 -5.85 1.62
CA SER A 14 1.55 -5.27 1.99
C SER A 14 1.40 -3.86 2.59
N PHE A 15 0.45 -3.06 2.08
CA PHE A 15 0.18 -1.72 2.58
C PHE A 15 -0.45 -1.74 3.96
N LEU A 16 -1.40 -2.65 4.17
CA LEU A 16 -2.08 -2.84 5.44
C LEU A 16 -1.10 -3.25 6.54
N LEU A 17 -0.17 -4.16 6.24
CA LEU A 17 0.86 -4.61 7.17
C LEU A 17 1.80 -3.46 7.58
N LEU A 18 2.27 -2.68 6.62
CA LEU A 18 3.09 -1.49 6.90
C LEU A 18 2.33 -0.46 7.75
N CYS A 19 1.04 -0.24 7.47
CA CYS A 19 0.19 0.63 8.27
C CYS A 19 0.12 0.16 9.74
N PHE A 20 -0.14 -1.13 9.98
CA PHE A 20 -0.14 -1.68 11.33
C PHE A 20 1.22 -1.53 12.03
N HIS A 21 2.33 -1.66 11.31
CA HIS A 21 3.66 -1.40 11.85
C HIS A 21 3.84 0.05 12.31
N PHE A 22 3.38 1.04 11.53
CA PHE A 22 3.40 2.45 11.92
C PHE A 22 2.53 2.72 13.15
N VAL A 23 1.31 2.16 13.19
CA VAL A 23 0.39 2.32 14.31
C VAL A 23 0.97 1.71 15.58
N TYR A 24 1.42 0.45 15.52
CA TYR A 24 2.04 -0.24 16.64
C TYR A 24 3.20 0.58 17.21
N ARG A 25 4.08 1.04 16.32
CA ARG A 25 5.26 1.79 16.71
C ARG A 25 4.95 3.15 17.31
N SER A 26 4.00 3.87 16.72
CA SER A 26 3.51 5.16 17.22
C SER A 26 3.05 5.00 18.67
N ILE A 27 2.23 3.98 18.95
CA ILE A 27 1.74 3.67 20.29
C ILE A 27 2.89 3.27 21.23
N ALA A 28 3.82 2.42 20.76
CA ALA A 28 4.97 1.97 21.54
C ALA A 28 5.85 3.16 22.00
N VAL A 29 6.23 4.02 21.07
CA VAL A 29 7.05 5.21 21.34
C VAL A 29 6.33 6.17 22.29
N SER A 30 5.04 6.41 22.09
CA SER A 30 4.24 7.25 22.99
C SER A 30 4.17 6.67 24.42
N ARG A 31 4.08 5.33 24.58
CA ARG A 31 4.12 4.69 25.91
C ARG A 31 5.43 4.94 26.65
N TYR A 32 6.55 4.66 25.98
CA TYR A 32 7.87 4.81 26.57
C TYR A 32 8.11 6.24 27.02
N PHE A 33 7.61 7.21 26.25
CA PHE A 33 7.69 8.61 26.63
C PHE A 33 6.88 8.95 27.89
N ILE A 34 5.60 8.54 27.96
CA ILE A 34 4.74 8.82 29.12
C ILE A 34 5.34 8.20 30.40
N TYR A 35 5.84 6.96 30.29
CA TYR A 35 6.50 6.25 31.41
C TYR A 35 7.73 7.01 31.96
N ILE A 36 8.50 7.68 31.11
CA ILE A 36 9.72 8.43 31.52
C ILE A 36 9.38 9.81 32.12
N MET A 37 8.23 10.41 31.78
CA MET A 37 7.92 11.81 32.12
C MET A 37 6.92 12.01 33.27
N ILE A 38 5.92 11.13 33.47
CA ILE A 38 4.72 11.46 34.26
C ILE A 38 4.37 10.40 35.34
N GLN A 39 5.34 9.75 35.99
CA GLN A 39 5.06 8.75 37.06
C GLN A 39 4.39 7.43 36.56
N PRO A 40 4.46 6.32 37.32
CA PRO A 40 4.13 4.97 36.85
C PRO A 40 2.61 4.65 36.90
N TYR A 41 1.75 5.61 36.57
CA TYR A 41 0.31 5.34 36.45
C TYR A 41 0.02 4.85 35.02
N GLU A 42 -0.62 3.69 34.86
CA GLU A 42 -0.84 3.05 33.56
C GLU A 42 -1.59 4.00 32.59
N PRO A 43 -0.92 4.53 31.55
CA PRO A 43 -1.61 5.35 30.56
C PRO A 43 -2.43 4.46 29.63
N PHE A 44 -3.51 4.97 29.05
CA PHE A 44 -4.36 4.34 28.02
C PHE A 44 -3.59 3.56 26.91
N SER A 45 -2.37 4.01 26.58
CA SER A 45 -1.41 3.33 25.71
C SER A 45 -1.06 1.89 26.14
N SER A 46 -1.13 1.55 27.43
CA SER A 46 -0.88 0.20 27.96
C SER A 46 -1.91 -0.81 27.48
N HIS A 47 -3.19 -0.43 27.44
CA HIS A 47 -4.27 -1.30 26.99
C HIS A 47 -4.18 -1.58 25.49
N LEU A 48 -3.87 -0.55 24.70
CA LEU A 48 -3.65 -0.70 23.26
C LEU A 48 -2.45 -1.61 22.96
N LEU A 49 -1.33 -1.47 23.67
CA LEU A 49 -0.18 -2.38 23.49
C LEU A 49 -0.46 -3.81 23.93
N ARG A 50 -1.26 -4.00 24.99
CA ARG A 50 -1.72 -5.34 25.39
C ARG A 50 -2.59 -5.98 24.31
N LEU A 51 -3.39 -5.19 23.58
CA LEU A 51 -4.14 -5.69 22.43
C LEU A 51 -3.20 -6.35 21.42
N PHE A 52 -2.14 -5.65 20.99
CA PHE A 52 -1.13 -6.17 20.04
C PHE A 52 -0.41 -7.44 20.52
N GLN A 53 -0.42 -7.73 21.83
CA GLN A 53 0.22 -8.92 22.42
C GLN A 53 -0.73 -10.10 22.61
N THR A 54 -2.03 -9.91 22.39
CA THR A 54 -3.05 -10.93 22.63
C THR A 54 -3.37 -11.69 21.34
N TRP A 55 -3.71 -12.98 21.43
CA TRP A 55 -4.15 -13.78 20.28
C TRP A 55 -5.35 -13.17 19.53
N TRP A 56 -6.22 -12.43 20.25
CA TRP A 56 -7.31 -11.65 19.66
C TRP A 56 -6.85 -10.65 18.60
N PHE A 57 -5.64 -10.09 18.74
CA PHE A 57 -5.10 -9.19 17.72
C PHE A 57 -4.71 -9.94 16.45
N ILE A 58 -4.24 -11.18 16.55
CA ILE A 58 -3.99 -12.02 15.36
C ILE A 58 -5.30 -12.28 14.64
N THR A 59 -6.37 -12.63 15.36
CA THR A 59 -7.71 -12.81 14.78
C THR A 59 -8.22 -11.53 14.13
N PHE A 60 -8.04 -10.38 14.78
CA PHE A 60 -8.41 -9.07 14.24
C PHE A 60 -7.61 -8.73 12.97
N LEU A 61 -6.31 -9.02 12.96
CA LEU A 61 -5.45 -8.80 11.80
C LEU A 61 -5.88 -9.68 10.62
N ILE A 62 -6.13 -10.97 10.85
CA ILE A 62 -6.67 -11.88 9.82
C ILE A 62 -8.00 -11.34 9.28
N PHE A 63 -8.89 -10.89 10.17
CA PHE A 63 -10.15 -10.29 9.77
C PHE A 63 -9.95 -9.05 8.88
N CYS A 64 -9.07 -8.12 9.27
CA CYS A 64 -8.74 -6.95 8.45
C CYS A 64 -8.17 -7.35 7.09
N PHE A 65 -7.29 -8.34 7.02
CA PHE A 65 -6.72 -8.84 5.76
C PHE A 65 -7.79 -9.42 4.84
N VAL A 66 -8.70 -10.24 5.38
CA VAL A 66 -9.79 -10.84 4.59
C VAL A 66 -10.73 -9.76 4.06
N VAL A 67 -11.12 -8.79 4.90
CA VAL A 67 -12.00 -7.69 4.49
C VAL A 67 -11.33 -6.82 3.42
N GLU A 68 -10.07 -6.46 3.63
CA GLU A 68 -9.30 -5.64 2.70
C GLU A 68 -9.14 -6.35 1.35
N SER A 69 -8.74 -7.62 1.38
CA SER A 69 -8.62 -8.45 0.18
C SER A 69 -9.96 -8.59 -0.56
N ALA A 70 -11.08 -8.75 0.16
CA ALA A 70 -12.41 -8.83 -0.42
C ALA A 70 -12.83 -7.51 -1.09
N ILE A 71 -12.52 -6.37 -0.49
CA ILE A 71 -12.79 -5.04 -1.06
C ILE A 71 -11.99 -4.84 -2.34
N TRP A 72 -10.67 -5.09 -2.31
CA TRP A 72 -9.81 -4.95 -3.49
C TRP A 72 -10.19 -5.90 -4.61
N PHE A 73 -10.45 -7.17 -4.27
CA PHE A 73 -10.93 -8.15 -5.21
C PHE A 73 -12.22 -7.68 -5.89
N SER A 74 -13.19 -7.20 -5.10
CA SER A 74 -14.48 -6.72 -5.60
C SER A 74 -14.33 -5.49 -6.50
N LEU A 75 -13.48 -4.53 -6.13
CA LEU A 75 -13.18 -3.36 -6.95
C LEU A 75 -12.64 -3.78 -8.33
N VAL A 76 -11.63 -4.64 -8.39
CA VAL A 76 -11.11 -5.11 -9.69
C VAL A 76 -12.13 -5.96 -10.44
N TYR A 77 -12.74 -6.93 -9.77
CA TYR A 77 -13.59 -7.92 -10.42
C TYR A 77 -14.85 -7.31 -11.04
N PHE A 78 -15.52 -6.38 -10.32
CA PHE A 78 -16.79 -5.79 -10.74
C PHE A 78 -16.64 -4.45 -11.49
N GLN A 79 -15.61 -3.65 -11.20
CA GLN A 79 -15.49 -2.29 -11.76
C GLN A 79 -14.59 -2.20 -12.99
N TYR A 80 -13.60 -3.10 -13.12
CA TYR A 80 -12.67 -3.13 -14.26
C TYR A 80 -13.05 -4.18 -15.31
N GLU A 81 -14.33 -4.50 -15.40
CA GLU A 81 -14.87 -5.29 -16.50
C GLU A 81 -14.74 -4.51 -17.81
N THR A 82 -14.03 -5.07 -18.77
CA THR A 82 -13.86 -4.44 -20.08
C THR A 82 -15.11 -4.64 -20.92
N GLU A 83 -15.65 -3.53 -21.43
CA GLU A 83 -16.76 -3.55 -22.39
C GLU A 83 -16.27 -4.07 -23.75
N SER A 84 -17.16 -4.70 -24.54
CA SER A 84 -16.83 -5.29 -25.85
C SER A 84 -16.11 -4.31 -26.77
N GLU A 85 -16.56 -3.06 -26.83
CA GLU A 85 -15.94 -2.00 -27.64
C GLU A 85 -14.45 -1.81 -27.34
N THR A 86 -14.07 -1.86 -26.06
CA THR A 86 -12.67 -1.69 -25.63
C THR A 86 -11.88 -2.94 -25.84
N PHE A 87 -12.51 -4.11 -25.64
CA PHE A 87 -11.89 -5.39 -25.92
C PHE A 87 -11.52 -5.51 -27.40
N ASP A 88 -12.46 -5.22 -28.31
CA ASP A 88 -12.25 -5.27 -29.76
C ASP A 88 -11.17 -4.28 -30.24
N ARG A 89 -11.00 -3.16 -29.52
CA ARG A 89 -9.94 -2.17 -29.78
C ARG A 89 -8.56 -2.63 -29.32
N LEU A 90 -8.48 -3.30 -28.17
CA LEU A 90 -7.20 -3.65 -27.53
C LEU A 90 -6.69 -5.03 -27.93
N ASN A 91 -7.58 -5.99 -28.19
CA ASN A 91 -7.21 -7.37 -28.51
C ASN A 91 -6.22 -7.48 -29.69
N PRO A 92 -6.40 -6.75 -30.82
CA PRO A 92 -5.45 -6.80 -31.93
C PRO A 92 -4.06 -6.27 -31.57
N LEU A 93 -3.97 -5.28 -30.66
CA LEU A 93 -2.69 -4.73 -30.20
C LEU A 93 -1.95 -5.75 -29.33
N LEU A 94 -2.69 -6.46 -28.48
CA LEU A 94 -2.14 -7.53 -27.64
C LEU A 94 -1.72 -8.75 -28.45
N GLU A 95 -2.43 -9.10 -29.53
CA GLU A 95 -2.04 -10.19 -30.42
C GLU A 95 -0.72 -9.90 -31.15
N VAL A 96 -0.46 -8.63 -31.53
CA VAL A 96 0.81 -8.22 -32.13
C VAL A 96 1.96 -8.30 -31.13
N GLU A 97 1.72 -7.90 -29.88
CA GLU A 97 2.75 -7.88 -28.84
C GLU A 97 3.00 -9.27 -28.23
N PHE A 98 1.94 -10.08 -28.10
CA PHE A 98 1.94 -11.41 -27.48
C PHE A 98 1.26 -12.45 -28.38
N PRO A 99 1.88 -12.83 -29.52
CA PRO A 99 1.25 -13.66 -30.55
C PRO A 99 0.87 -15.08 -30.12
N ASN A 100 1.45 -15.56 -29.02
CA ASN A 100 1.18 -16.90 -28.47
C ASN A 100 0.21 -16.89 -27.29
N LEU A 101 -0.37 -15.73 -26.94
CA LEU A 101 -1.25 -15.57 -25.78
C LEU A 101 -2.69 -15.39 -26.24
N THR A 102 -3.56 -16.34 -25.88
CA THR A 102 -5.01 -16.17 -26.05
C THR A 102 -5.56 -15.28 -24.92
N VAL A 103 -5.98 -14.08 -25.27
CA VAL A 103 -6.49 -13.09 -24.29
C VAL A 103 -8.01 -13.20 -24.20
N ASP A 104 -8.51 -14.01 -23.25
CA ASP A 104 -9.96 -14.13 -23.06
C ASP A 104 -10.55 -12.94 -22.30
N VAL A 105 -9.73 -12.25 -21.48
CA VAL A 105 -10.17 -11.08 -20.73
C VAL A 105 -9.06 -10.06 -20.49
N ILE A 106 -9.39 -8.80 -20.71
CA ILE A 106 -8.58 -7.63 -20.37
C ILE A 106 -9.25 -6.91 -19.19
N ALA A 107 -8.46 -6.34 -18.26
CA ALA A 107 -8.94 -5.40 -17.25
C ALA A 107 -8.28 -4.04 -17.53
N THR A 108 -9.08 -3.01 -17.78
CA THR A 108 -8.56 -1.72 -18.27
C THR A 108 -9.13 -0.54 -17.49
N ALA A 109 -8.31 0.50 -17.35
CA ALA A 109 -8.68 1.81 -16.86
C ALA A 109 -9.17 2.72 -18.02
N ASP A 110 -10.10 2.23 -18.84
CA ASP A 110 -10.65 2.98 -19.99
C ASP A 110 -11.87 3.80 -19.54
N TYR A 111 -11.64 5.08 -19.26
CA TYR A 111 -12.65 5.95 -18.63
C TYR A 111 -13.60 6.62 -19.61
N TRP A 112 -13.21 6.80 -20.86
CA TRP A 112 -13.94 7.64 -21.82
C TRP A 112 -14.42 6.80 -23.00
N ARG A 113 -15.72 6.90 -23.34
CA ARG A 113 -16.27 6.35 -24.58
C ARG A 113 -15.89 7.22 -25.78
N ARG A 114 -16.10 6.71 -26.99
CA ARG A 114 -15.87 7.48 -28.25
C ARG A 114 -16.74 8.74 -28.36
N ASP A 115 -17.91 8.74 -27.75
CA ASP A 115 -18.81 9.90 -27.67
C ASP A 115 -18.44 10.88 -26.54
N ASN A 116 -17.27 10.68 -25.91
CA ASN A 116 -16.74 11.45 -24.79
C ASN A 116 -17.59 11.39 -23.51
N THR A 117 -18.46 10.38 -23.38
CA THR A 117 -19.16 10.12 -22.12
C THR A 117 -18.31 9.28 -21.16
N LEU A 118 -18.47 9.53 -19.86
CA LEU A 118 -17.71 8.86 -18.81
C LEU A 118 -18.24 7.44 -18.57
N ARG A 119 -17.32 6.48 -18.48
CA ARG A 119 -17.58 5.11 -18.06
C ARG A 119 -17.53 5.03 -16.54
N TRP A 120 -18.71 5.01 -15.92
CA TRP A 120 -18.86 5.05 -14.47
C TRP A 120 -18.19 3.89 -13.73
N ARG A 121 -18.17 2.68 -14.28
CA ARG A 121 -17.59 1.50 -13.61
C ARG A 121 -16.09 1.67 -13.34
N PRO A 122 -15.20 1.82 -14.34
CA PRO A 122 -13.76 2.01 -14.08
C PRO A 122 -13.48 3.29 -13.28
N PHE A 123 -14.27 4.35 -13.49
CA PHE A 123 -14.16 5.59 -12.72
C PHE A 123 -14.42 5.37 -11.22
N LEU A 124 -15.54 4.75 -10.86
CA LEU A 124 -15.89 4.43 -9.47
C LEU A 124 -14.89 3.44 -8.85
N GLY A 125 -14.42 2.46 -9.63
CA GLY A 125 -13.35 1.56 -9.21
C GLY A 125 -12.07 2.30 -8.82
N THR A 126 -11.63 3.23 -9.68
CA THR A 126 -10.44 4.06 -9.43
C THR A 126 -10.63 4.97 -8.22
N MET A 127 -11.77 5.64 -8.11
CA MET A 127 -12.10 6.46 -6.94
C MET A 127 -12.09 5.64 -5.65
N GLY A 128 -12.61 4.41 -5.68
CA GLY A 128 -12.55 3.47 -4.55
C GLY A 128 -11.11 3.20 -4.10
N PHE A 129 -10.21 2.88 -5.04
CA PHE A 129 -8.79 2.69 -4.71
C PHE A 129 -8.15 3.96 -4.15
N CYS A 130 -8.41 5.12 -4.76
CA CYS A 130 -7.88 6.40 -4.28
C CYS A 130 -8.31 6.71 -2.85
N VAL A 131 -9.59 6.49 -2.51
CA VAL A 131 -10.12 6.72 -1.15
C VAL A 131 -9.45 5.79 -0.14
N LEU A 132 -9.36 4.49 -0.44
CA LEU A 132 -8.73 3.50 0.45
C LEU A 132 -7.25 3.81 0.68
N MET A 133 -6.52 4.10 -0.40
CA MET A 133 -5.10 4.44 -0.32
C MET A 133 -4.87 5.75 0.43
N THR A 134 -5.66 6.78 0.16
CA THR A 134 -5.55 8.07 0.87
C THR A 134 -5.84 7.90 2.35
N PHE A 135 -6.87 7.13 2.71
CA PHE A 135 -7.20 6.87 4.11
C PHE A 135 -6.04 6.21 4.87
N VAL A 136 -5.46 5.15 4.30
CA VAL A 136 -4.33 4.46 4.93
C VAL A 136 -3.07 5.35 4.94
N LEU A 137 -2.81 6.13 3.88
CA LEU A 137 -1.73 7.12 3.85
C LEU A 137 -1.85 8.16 4.96
N CYS A 138 -3.05 8.68 5.20
CA CYS A 138 -3.30 9.64 6.29
C CYS A 138 -2.94 9.04 7.65
N ILE A 139 -3.30 7.77 7.91
CA ILE A 139 -2.94 7.07 9.15
C ILE A 139 -1.42 6.93 9.29
N VAL A 140 -0.74 6.49 8.22
CA VAL A 140 0.71 6.34 8.20
C VAL A 140 1.42 7.67 8.44
N CYS A 141 1.02 8.73 7.74
CA CYS A 141 1.59 10.08 7.89
C CYS A 141 1.38 10.62 9.31
N TYR A 142 0.18 10.47 9.87
CA TYR A 142 -0.11 10.85 11.26
C TYR A 142 0.80 10.10 12.24
N CYS A 143 0.91 8.79 12.10
CA CYS A 143 1.75 7.96 12.96
C CYS A 143 3.24 8.30 12.81
N ALA A 144 3.73 8.51 11.58
CA ALA A 144 5.09 8.93 11.30
C ALA A 144 5.42 10.29 11.94
N GLY A 145 4.52 11.26 11.83
CA GLY A 145 4.65 12.57 12.47
C GLY A 145 4.68 12.46 14.01
N ASN A 146 3.81 11.65 14.60
CA ASN A 146 3.79 11.40 16.04
C ASN A 146 5.11 10.77 16.54
N ILE A 147 5.60 9.74 15.84
CA ILE A 147 6.88 9.09 16.15
C ILE A 147 8.01 10.13 16.08
N PHE A 148 8.07 10.92 15.00
CA PHE A 148 9.11 11.92 14.80
C PHE A 148 9.13 12.96 15.94
N TRP A 149 7.97 13.47 16.33
CA TRP A 149 7.83 14.45 17.41
C TRP A 149 8.35 13.90 18.76
N HIS A 150 7.97 12.68 19.12
CA HIS A 150 8.43 12.04 20.35
C HIS A 150 9.93 11.69 20.32
N LEU A 151 10.49 11.30 19.17
CA LEU A 151 11.91 10.97 19.06
C LEU A 151 12.82 12.20 19.12
N HIS A 152 12.34 13.37 18.69
CA HIS A 152 13.15 14.59 18.63
C HIS A 152 12.99 15.49 19.85
N GLY A 153 11.79 15.62 20.43
CA GLY A 153 11.53 16.56 21.52
C GLY A 153 11.89 16.06 22.92
N ASN A 154 12.07 14.75 23.10
CA ASN A 154 11.52 14.13 24.30
C ASN A 154 12.27 12.90 24.84
N VAL A 155 13.35 12.43 24.17
CA VAL A 155 14.11 11.25 24.61
C VAL A 155 15.38 11.66 25.39
N LYS A 156 15.43 11.32 26.68
CA LYS A 156 16.57 11.63 27.57
C LYS A 156 17.79 10.69 27.37
N SER A 157 17.58 9.45 26.96
CA SER A 157 18.65 8.46 26.76
C SER A 157 19.17 8.47 25.33
N LYS A 158 20.45 8.83 25.14
CA LYS A 158 21.11 8.85 23.82
C LYS A 158 21.09 7.48 23.12
N ARG A 159 21.34 6.39 23.85
CA ARG A 159 21.35 5.02 23.31
C ARG A 159 19.96 4.60 22.83
N LEU A 160 18.94 4.83 23.65
CA LEU A 160 17.56 4.48 23.29
C LEU A 160 17.03 5.35 22.14
N ALA A 161 17.34 6.65 22.14
CA ALA A 161 17.00 7.54 21.03
C ALA A 161 17.63 7.06 19.71
N SER A 162 18.89 6.65 19.73
CA SER A 162 19.58 6.13 18.54
C SER A 162 18.90 4.87 18.00
N LEU A 163 18.56 3.92 18.87
CA LEU A 163 17.88 2.68 18.46
C LEU A 163 16.49 2.96 17.87
N GLN A 164 15.69 3.79 18.55
CA GLN A 164 14.35 4.15 18.07
C GLN A 164 14.40 4.94 16.75
N LYS A 165 15.36 5.86 16.58
CA LYS A 165 15.58 6.58 15.32
C LYS A 165 15.93 5.61 14.21
N GLN A 166 16.90 4.73 14.44
CA GLN A 166 17.33 3.75 13.44
C GLN A 166 16.16 2.91 12.95
N LEU A 167 15.44 2.27 13.87
CA LEU A 167 14.29 1.47 13.52
C LEU A 167 13.26 2.32 12.73
N PHE A 168 13.08 3.61 13.05
CA PHE A 168 12.04 4.47 12.45
C PHE A 168 12.41 4.83 11.02
N TYR A 169 13.67 5.22 10.79
CA TYR A 169 14.18 5.43 9.46
C TYR A 169 14.07 4.16 8.61
N THR A 170 14.40 2.99 9.17
CA THR A 170 14.20 1.71 8.47
C THR A 170 12.74 1.52 8.05
N LEU A 171 11.79 1.77 8.95
CA LEU A 171 10.35 1.66 8.65
C LEU A 171 9.88 2.66 7.58
N VAL A 172 10.39 3.90 7.60
CA VAL A 172 10.09 4.91 6.57
C VAL A 172 10.64 4.49 5.22
N VAL A 173 11.85 3.91 5.17
CA VAL A 173 12.42 3.39 3.92
C VAL A 173 11.62 2.18 3.42
N GLN A 174 11.28 1.23 4.29
CA GLN A 174 10.43 0.08 3.96
C GLN A 174 9.08 0.48 3.38
N PHE A 175 8.52 1.59 3.84
CA PHE A 175 7.28 2.12 3.28
C PHE A 175 7.50 2.84 1.95
N SER A 176 8.60 3.57 1.82
CA SER A 176 8.93 4.34 0.62
C SER A 176 9.22 3.45 -0.58
N VAL A 177 9.85 2.28 -0.38
CA VAL A 177 10.18 1.33 -1.46
C VAL A 177 8.94 0.86 -2.24
N PRO A 178 7.90 0.23 -1.64
CA PRO A 178 6.67 -0.12 -2.35
C PRO A 178 5.91 1.12 -2.83
N PHE A 179 5.93 2.23 -2.10
CA PHE A 179 5.31 3.48 -2.54
C PHE A 179 5.86 3.97 -3.89
N ILE A 180 7.18 3.94 -4.06
CA ILE A 180 7.87 4.39 -5.26
C ILE A 180 7.81 3.34 -6.38
N LEU A 181 8.01 2.06 -6.05
CA LEU A 181 8.17 1.00 -7.06
C LEU A 181 6.87 0.33 -7.46
N MET A 182 5.83 0.39 -6.63
CA MET A 182 4.57 -0.29 -6.90
C MET A 182 3.40 0.69 -7.04
N TYR A 183 3.18 1.56 -6.06
CA TYR A 183 2.01 2.44 -6.08
C TYR A 183 2.16 3.62 -7.05
N THR A 184 3.33 4.26 -7.11
CA THR A 184 3.57 5.39 -8.02
C THR A 184 3.40 5.01 -9.50
N PRO A 185 3.95 3.88 -10.00
CA PRO A 185 3.72 3.47 -11.38
C PRO A 185 2.26 3.16 -11.68
N VAL A 186 1.52 2.59 -10.73
CA VAL A 186 0.06 2.38 -10.89
C VAL A 186 -0.64 3.73 -11.05
N LEU A 187 -0.36 4.70 -10.19
CA LEU A 187 -0.94 6.05 -10.29
C LEU A 187 -0.61 6.72 -11.63
N LEU A 188 0.63 6.58 -12.10
CA LEU A 188 1.06 7.11 -13.40
C LEU A 188 0.37 6.44 -14.60
N VAL A 189 -0.14 5.23 -14.45
CA VAL A 189 -0.88 4.54 -15.53
C VAL A 189 -2.38 4.84 -15.46
N ILE A 190 -2.97 4.90 -14.26
CA ILE A 190 -4.42 5.05 -14.12
C ILE A 190 -4.89 6.52 -14.14
N THR A 191 -4.05 7.47 -13.72
CA THR A 191 -4.45 8.88 -13.62
C THR A 191 -4.45 9.63 -14.96
N PRO A 192 -3.43 9.50 -15.84
CA PRO A 192 -3.44 10.25 -17.11
C PRO A 192 -4.65 9.98 -18.01
N PRO A 193 -5.15 8.73 -18.15
CA PRO A 193 -6.36 8.48 -18.95
C PRO A 193 -7.62 9.15 -18.39
N LEU A 194 -7.71 9.42 -17.08
CA LEU A 194 -8.81 10.22 -16.51
C LEU A 194 -8.80 11.67 -17.02
N LEU A 195 -7.63 12.20 -17.33
CA LEU A 195 -7.41 13.60 -17.73
C LEU A 195 -7.27 13.77 -19.25
N HIS A 196 -7.58 12.73 -20.04
CA HIS A 196 -7.32 12.67 -21.49
C HIS A 196 -5.84 12.85 -21.87
N ILE A 197 -4.92 12.55 -20.95
CA ILE A 197 -3.49 12.63 -21.19
C ILE A 197 -3.02 11.28 -21.73
N HIS A 198 -2.45 11.29 -22.93
CA HIS A 198 -1.84 10.12 -23.54
C HIS A 198 -0.41 9.94 -23.02
N LEU A 199 -0.20 8.91 -22.20
CA LEU A 199 1.13 8.54 -21.70
C LEU A 199 1.55 7.20 -22.31
N SER A 200 2.59 7.22 -23.13
CA SER A 200 3.21 6.01 -23.70
C SER A 200 4.35 5.54 -22.79
N LEU A 201 4.04 4.65 -21.84
CA LEU A 201 5.07 4.00 -21.01
C LEU A 201 5.46 2.65 -21.64
N PRO A 202 6.71 2.19 -21.45
CA PRO A 202 7.10 0.84 -21.85
C PRO A 202 6.23 -0.20 -21.16
N ASN A 203 5.65 -1.14 -21.93
CA ASN A 203 4.69 -2.13 -21.43
C ASN A 203 5.26 -3.02 -20.32
N HIS A 204 6.58 -3.24 -20.31
CA HIS A 204 7.27 -4.04 -19.30
C HIS A 204 7.68 -3.27 -18.04
N LEU A 205 7.55 -1.93 -18.02
CA LEU A 205 8.04 -1.11 -16.92
C LEU A 205 7.41 -1.50 -15.58
N MET A 206 6.07 -1.58 -15.54
CA MET A 206 5.34 -1.94 -14.32
C MET A 206 5.67 -3.36 -13.81
N PRO A 207 5.57 -4.42 -14.65
CA PRO A 207 5.98 -5.77 -14.24
C PRO A 207 7.42 -5.82 -13.73
N SER A 208 8.37 -5.14 -14.39
CA SER A 208 9.76 -5.11 -13.95
C SER A 208 9.93 -4.48 -12.57
N LEU A 209 9.28 -3.34 -12.30
CA LEU A 209 9.34 -2.68 -10.99
C LEU A 209 8.72 -3.56 -9.88
N PHE A 210 7.63 -4.26 -10.20
CA PHE A 210 6.97 -5.17 -9.26
C PHE A 210 7.83 -6.38 -8.89
N VAL A 211 8.64 -6.88 -9.83
CA VAL A 211 9.59 -7.98 -9.57
C VAL A 211 10.77 -7.53 -8.72
N VAL A 212 11.22 -6.28 -8.88
CA VAL A 212 12.36 -5.73 -8.13
C VAL A 212 11.99 -5.36 -6.68
N PHE A 213 10.74 -5.02 -6.43
CA PHE A 213 10.26 -4.59 -5.11
C PHE A 213 10.63 -5.55 -3.96
N PRO A 214 10.32 -6.87 -3.99
CA PRO A 214 10.56 -7.76 -2.87
C PRO A 214 12.05 -7.88 -2.53
N PHE A 215 12.91 -7.83 -3.55
CA PHE A 215 14.36 -7.85 -3.37
C PHE A 215 14.86 -6.61 -2.63
N LEU A 216 14.38 -5.42 -3.02
CA LEU A 216 14.77 -4.17 -2.36
C LEU A 216 14.21 -4.06 -0.95
N ASP A 217 12.98 -4.52 -0.70
CA ASP A 217 12.39 -4.53 0.65
C ASP A 217 13.20 -5.41 1.61
N ALA A 218 13.58 -6.62 1.17
CA ALA A 218 14.47 -7.50 1.93
C ALA A 218 15.85 -6.87 2.20
N LEU A 219 16.42 -6.18 1.21
CA LEU A 219 17.71 -5.50 1.36
C LEU A 219 17.66 -4.35 2.37
N VAL A 220 16.57 -3.57 2.37
CA VAL A 220 16.35 -2.48 3.34
C VAL A 220 16.29 -3.02 4.76
N ILE A 221 15.61 -4.16 4.99
CA ILE A 221 15.58 -4.82 6.30
C ILE A 221 17.00 -5.20 6.74
N LEU A 222 17.74 -5.89 5.87
CA LEU A 222 19.06 -6.43 6.17
C LEU A 222 20.10 -5.34 6.49
N ILE A 223 20.05 -4.23 5.75
CA ILE A 223 20.98 -3.11 5.94
C ILE A 223 20.52 -2.22 7.11
N GLY A 224 19.21 -2.00 7.25
CA GLY A 224 18.63 -1.01 8.16
C GLY A 224 18.66 -1.43 9.62
N VAL A 225 18.65 -2.72 9.93
CA VAL A 225 18.64 -3.22 11.31
C VAL A 225 20.03 -3.75 11.69
N ARG A 226 20.74 -2.97 12.49
CA ARG A 226 22.15 -3.21 12.88
C ARG A 226 22.33 -4.49 13.69
N ASP A 227 21.31 -4.92 14.45
CA ASP A 227 21.40 -6.14 15.27
C ASP A 227 21.41 -7.44 14.44
N TYR A 228 21.14 -7.39 13.12
CA TYR A 228 21.34 -8.54 12.22
C TYR A 228 22.78 -8.64 11.66
N ARG A 229 23.65 -7.66 11.93
CA ARG A 229 25.06 -7.62 11.52
C ARG A 229 25.98 -7.67 12.73
#